data_AF-A0A7X9J951-F1
#
_entry.id   AF-A0A7X9J951-F1
#
_cell.length_a   1.000
_cell.length_b   1.000
_cell.length_c   1.000
_cell.angle_alpha   90.00
_cell.angle_beta   90.00
_cell.angle_gamma   90.00
#
_symmetry.space_group_name_H-M   'P 1'
#
loop_
_entity.id
_entity.type
_entity.pdbx_description
1 polymer ?
#
loop_
_entity_poly.entity_id
_entity_poly.type
_entity_poly.pdbx_seq_one_letter_code
_entity_poly.pdbx_strand_id
1 'polypeptide(L)'
;MEFKRSSGVLLHPTSFPGPDGIGDLGPEAFKWIDFLAESHCHLWQILPLGPTGYGDSPYQCFSAFAGNPYLISPALLMDSDLLTRVDLADRPQFKAGSVDFGPVIEWKLKLLDRAFEHFKSSAAAPIRKEYAAFCKKNQQWLDDFALFMAIKENQGGVSWDNWPAELRSRKAEALKKFAKEHADAIEKHKLRQFLFYQQWDNVRAYAHEKEIQIIGDIPIFIAYDSADAWSHPELFYLDETGKPTVVAGVPPDYFSPTGQLWGNPLYRWDEHKKQNFSWWVERFRSVLKTVDIVRLDHFRGFAGYWEIPFGMPTAEVGRWVKGPGQDFFNAIKQQLGDLPIIAEDLGAITPDVVQLRD
;
A
#
# COMPACT_ATOMS: atom_id res chain seq x y z
N MET A 1 -3.37 7.04 -25.20
CA MET A 1 -4.23 5.88 -24.95
C MET A 1 -5.67 6.33 -25.13
N GLU A 2 -6.48 5.62 -25.92
CA GLU A 2 -7.90 5.96 -26.06
C GLU A 2 -8.73 5.07 -25.15
N PHE A 3 -9.33 5.66 -24.12
CA PHE A 3 -10.34 4.97 -23.31
C PHE A 3 -11.65 4.91 -24.08
N LYS A 4 -12.26 3.73 -24.17
CA LYS A 4 -13.64 3.60 -24.64
C LYS A 4 -14.56 4.30 -23.64
N ARG A 5 -15.70 4.82 -24.11
CA ARG A 5 -16.72 5.40 -23.23
C ARG A 5 -17.23 4.33 -22.28
N SER A 6 -16.94 4.48 -20.99
CA SER A 6 -17.27 3.53 -19.92
C SER A 6 -17.82 4.26 -18.70
N SER A 7 -18.52 3.54 -17.84
CA SER A 7 -18.95 4.00 -16.51
C SER A 7 -18.44 3.05 -15.43
N GLY A 8 -18.36 3.55 -14.20
CA GLY A 8 -17.92 2.78 -13.05
C GLY A 8 -18.33 3.37 -11.73
N VAL A 9 -17.99 2.66 -10.67
CA VAL A 9 -18.29 3.07 -9.29
C VAL A 9 -17.00 3.02 -8.46
N LEU A 10 -16.80 4.05 -7.62
CA LEU A 10 -15.79 4.07 -6.57
C LEU A 10 -16.36 3.39 -5.32
N LEU A 11 -15.78 2.26 -4.92
CA LEU A 11 -16.11 1.58 -3.67
C LEU A 11 -14.89 0.81 -3.17
N HIS A 12 -14.34 1.20 -2.02
CA HIS A 12 -13.18 0.50 -1.46
C HIS A 12 -13.61 -0.81 -0.76
N PRO A 13 -12.82 -1.92 -0.81
CA PRO A 13 -13.23 -3.20 -0.24
C PRO A 13 -13.58 -3.17 1.26
N THR A 14 -13.02 -2.25 2.03
CA THR A 14 -13.38 -2.07 3.46
C THR A 14 -14.85 -1.72 3.67
N SER A 15 -15.52 -1.21 2.63
CA SER A 15 -16.91 -0.75 2.65
C SER A 15 -17.90 -1.83 2.24
N PHE A 16 -17.43 -3.03 1.86
CA PHE A 16 -18.35 -4.15 1.65
C PHE A 16 -19.06 -4.51 2.96
N PRO A 17 -20.34 -4.92 2.89
CA PRO A 17 -21.05 -5.39 4.08
C PRO A 17 -20.42 -6.70 4.57
N GLY A 18 -20.59 -7.02 5.85
CA GLY A 18 -20.08 -8.28 6.39
C GLY A 18 -20.18 -8.37 7.90
N PRO A 19 -20.07 -9.58 8.47
CA PRO A 19 -20.16 -9.80 9.91
C PRO A 19 -18.84 -9.52 10.65
N ASP A 20 -17.74 -9.31 9.92
CA ASP A 20 -16.37 -9.33 10.43
C ASP A 20 -15.80 -7.92 10.71
N GLY A 21 -16.69 -6.93 10.82
CA GLY A 21 -16.40 -5.54 11.22
C GLY A 21 -15.77 -4.66 10.16
N ILE A 22 -15.27 -5.25 9.08
CA ILE A 22 -14.74 -4.58 7.89
C ILE A 22 -15.04 -5.45 6.67
N GLY A 23 -15.30 -4.82 5.52
CA GLY A 23 -15.40 -5.55 4.26
C GLY A 23 -14.09 -6.25 3.88
N ASP A 24 -14.20 -7.38 3.20
CA ASP A 24 -13.05 -8.24 2.85
C ASP A 24 -13.14 -8.78 1.42
N LEU A 25 -12.11 -9.52 1.00
CA LEU A 25 -11.97 -10.08 -0.36
C LEU A 25 -12.73 -11.40 -0.54
N GLY A 26 -13.78 -11.62 0.26
CA GLY A 26 -14.62 -12.80 0.27
C GLY A 26 -15.89 -12.66 -0.58
N PRO A 27 -16.95 -13.42 -0.24
CA PRO A 27 -18.17 -13.52 -1.06
C PRO A 27 -18.81 -12.18 -1.48
N GLU A 28 -18.73 -11.15 -0.63
CA GLU A 28 -19.33 -9.84 -0.93
C GLU A 28 -18.57 -9.08 -2.02
N ALA A 29 -17.27 -9.31 -2.19
CA ALA A 29 -16.50 -8.77 -3.32
C ALA A 29 -16.98 -9.35 -4.66
N PHE A 30 -17.31 -10.64 -4.71
CA PHE A 30 -17.84 -11.28 -5.92
C PHE A 30 -19.25 -10.81 -6.24
N LYS A 31 -20.12 -10.66 -5.23
CA LYS A 31 -21.45 -10.07 -5.40
C LYS A 31 -21.40 -8.63 -5.88
N TRP A 32 -20.43 -7.85 -5.40
CA TRP A 32 -20.19 -6.49 -5.87
C TRP A 32 -19.85 -6.46 -7.36
N ILE A 33 -18.98 -7.37 -7.81
CA ILE A 33 -18.62 -7.51 -9.22
C ILE A 33 -19.85 -7.91 -10.05
N ASP A 34 -20.67 -8.86 -9.57
CA ASP A 34 -21.93 -9.22 -10.24
C ASP A 34 -22.87 -8.00 -10.38
N PHE A 35 -23.03 -7.21 -9.31
CA PHE A 35 -23.83 -5.98 -9.35
C PHE A 35 -23.32 -4.97 -10.38
N LEU A 36 -21.99 -4.77 -10.47
CA LEU A 36 -21.41 -3.88 -11.47
C LEU A 36 -21.71 -4.37 -12.89
N ALA A 37 -21.57 -5.69 -13.14
CA ALA A 37 -21.83 -6.29 -14.43
C ALA A 37 -23.32 -6.17 -14.83
N GLU A 38 -24.23 -6.46 -13.89
CA GLU A 38 -25.68 -6.31 -14.07
C GLU A 38 -26.10 -4.84 -14.29
N SER A 39 -25.34 -3.90 -13.73
CA SER A 39 -25.53 -2.46 -13.92
C SER A 39 -24.84 -1.92 -15.18
N HIS A 40 -24.23 -2.78 -16.01
CA HIS A 40 -23.47 -2.41 -17.21
C HIS A 40 -22.33 -1.41 -16.94
N CYS A 41 -21.74 -1.48 -15.74
CA CYS A 41 -20.50 -0.78 -15.43
C CYS A 41 -19.29 -1.62 -15.84
N HIS A 42 -18.24 -0.96 -16.32
CA HIS A 42 -17.00 -1.60 -16.77
C HIS A 42 -15.78 -1.20 -15.94
N LEU A 43 -15.94 -0.28 -14.99
CA LEU A 43 -14.87 0.25 -14.17
C LEU A 43 -15.24 0.11 -12.68
N TRP A 44 -14.30 -0.39 -11.88
CA TRP A 44 -14.38 -0.38 -10.42
C TRP A 44 -13.17 0.39 -9.87
N GLN A 45 -13.42 1.54 -9.26
CA GLN A 45 -12.35 2.31 -8.63
C GLN A 45 -12.22 1.96 -7.15
N ILE A 46 -10.98 1.82 -6.70
CA ILE A 46 -10.61 1.57 -5.31
C ILE A 46 -9.60 2.61 -4.83
N LEU A 47 -9.53 2.79 -3.50
CA LEU A 47 -8.41 3.45 -2.83
C LEU A 47 -7.19 2.50 -2.75
N PRO A 48 -5.99 2.97 -2.34
CA PRO A 48 -4.83 2.11 -2.19
C PRO A 48 -5.09 0.91 -1.26
N LEU A 49 -4.53 -0.24 -1.60
CA LEU A 49 -4.77 -1.51 -0.89
C LEU A 49 -3.72 -1.84 0.17
N GLY A 50 -2.85 -0.88 0.53
CA GLY A 50 -1.73 -1.15 1.43
C GLY A 50 -2.12 -1.25 2.91
N PRO A 51 -1.26 -1.86 3.74
CA PRO A 51 -1.47 -1.94 5.18
C PRO A 51 -1.41 -0.54 5.81
N THR A 52 -2.51 -0.11 6.43
CA THR A 52 -2.67 1.25 6.95
C THR A 52 -1.93 1.47 8.27
N GLY A 53 -1.36 2.67 8.43
CA GLY A 53 -0.75 3.13 9.66
C GLY A 53 -1.72 3.86 10.60
N TYR A 54 -1.19 4.77 11.40
CA TYR A 54 -2.00 5.59 12.31
C TYR A 54 -3.06 6.39 11.55
N GLY A 55 -4.29 6.41 12.07
CA GLY A 55 -5.43 7.11 11.44
C GLY A 55 -6.08 6.33 10.30
N ASP A 56 -5.65 5.08 10.04
CA ASP A 56 -6.30 4.13 9.14
C ASP A 56 -6.43 4.60 7.68
N SER A 57 -5.63 5.61 7.30
CA SER A 57 -5.66 6.18 5.96
C SER A 57 -4.98 5.25 4.94
N PRO A 58 -5.67 4.88 3.84
CA PRO A 58 -5.05 4.18 2.71
C PRO A 58 -3.91 4.94 2.03
N TYR A 59 -3.75 6.23 2.31
CA TYR A 59 -2.68 7.07 1.75
C TYR A 59 -1.44 7.13 2.66
N GLN A 60 -1.49 6.47 3.84
CA GLN A 60 -0.37 6.35 4.78
C GLN A 60 -0.13 4.88 5.13
N CYS A 61 0.39 4.13 4.16
CA CYS A 61 0.66 2.70 4.32
C CYS A 61 2.08 2.41 4.83
N PHE A 62 2.23 1.31 5.55
CA PHE A 62 3.54 0.78 5.97
C PHE A 62 4.38 0.25 4.80
N SER A 63 3.80 0.09 3.62
CA SER A 63 4.54 -0.24 2.40
C SER A 63 3.79 0.22 1.15
N ALA A 64 4.54 0.64 0.14
CA ALA A 64 4.07 0.92 -1.22
C ALA A 64 3.77 -0.35 -2.04
N PHE A 65 4.13 -1.53 -1.53
CA PHE A 65 4.06 -2.82 -2.24
C PHE A 65 3.13 -3.84 -1.54
N ALA A 66 3.06 -3.81 -0.22
CA ALA A 66 2.28 -4.78 0.54
C ALA A 66 0.76 -4.56 0.39
N GLY A 67 -0.02 -5.61 0.63
CA GLY A 67 -1.47 -5.58 0.74
C GLY A 67 -1.95 -5.54 2.19
N ASN A 68 -3.17 -5.02 2.39
CA ASN A 68 -3.76 -4.82 3.70
C ASN A 68 -4.27 -6.16 4.28
N PRO A 69 -3.68 -6.67 5.38
CA PRO A 69 -4.10 -7.94 5.98
C PRO A 69 -5.54 -7.91 6.50
N TYR A 70 -6.11 -6.73 6.79
CA TYR A 70 -7.47 -6.62 7.30
C TYR A 70 -8.54 -6.96 6.25
N LEU A 71 -8.17 -6.91 4.96
CA LEU A 71 -9.03 -7.28 3.83
C LEU A 71 -9.05 -8.80 3.58
N ILE A 72 -8.25 -9.60 4.28
CA ILE A 72 -8.28 -11.05 4.12
C ILE A 72 -9.60 -11.60 4.67
N SER A 73 -10.28 -12.39 3.85
CA SER A 73 -11.57 -12.99 4.14
C SER A 73 -11.44 -14.25 5.00
N PRO A 74 -12.04 -14.28 6.21
CA PRO A 74 -12.10 -15.46 7.06
C PRO A 74 -12.88 -16.61 6.41
N ALA A 75 -13.89 -16.30 5.59
CA ALA A 75 -14.68 -17.30 4.89
C ALA A 75 -13.82 -18.15 3.95
N LEU A 76 -13.00 -17.50 3.12
CA LEU A 76 -12.11 -18.19 2.18
C LEU A 76 -10.98 -18.95 2.91
N LEU A 77 -10.55 -18.48 4.09
CA LEU A 77 -9.59 -19.22 4.91
C LEU A 77 -10.19 -20.50 5.51
N MET A 78 -11.49 -20.53 5.79
CA MET A 78 -12.18 -21.77 6.17
C MET A 78 -12.28 -22.74 4.99
N ASP A 79 -12.57 -22.23 3.78
CA ASP A 79 -12.63 -23.07 2.57
C ASP A 79 -11.28 -23.69 2.21
N SER A 80 -10.17 -23.06 2.61
CA SER A 80 -8.81 -23.56 2.41
C SER A 80 -8.24 -24.36 3.60
N ASP A 81 -9.08 -24.76 4.57
CA ASP A 81 -8.68 -25.47 5.80
C ASP A 81 -7.59 -24.75 6.63
N LEU A 82 -7.47 -23.43 6.48
CA LEU A 82 -6.57 -22.60 7.30
C LEU A 82 -7.25 -22.06 8.55
N LEU A 83 -8.57 -22.07 8.59
CA LEU A 83 -9.36 -21.77 9.77
C LEU A 83 -10.50 -22.78 9.91
N THR A 84 -10.95 -22.95 11.13
CA THR A 84 -12.17 -23.70 11.44
C THR A 84 -13.22 -22.75 12.02
N ARG A 85 -14.46 -23.22 12.17
CA ARG A 85 -15.51 -22.44 12.86
C ARG A 85 -15.15 -22.10 14.31
N VAL A 86 -14.33 -22.92 14.96
CA VAL A 86 -13.89 -22.70 16.34
C VAL A 86 -12.95 -21.49 16.42
N ASP A 87 -12.14 -21.26 15.38
CA ASP A 87 -11.24 -20.12 15.31
C ASP A 87 -11.96 -18.78 15.16
N LEU A 88 -13.26 -18.78 14.87
CA LEU A 88 -14.09 -17.58 14.82
C LEU A 88 -14.98 -17.42 16.07
N ALA A 89 -14.87 -18.31 17.06
CA ALA A 89 -15.78 -18.36 18.21
C ALA A 89 -15.70 -17.10 19.11
N ASP A 90 -14.57 -16.40 19.11
CA ASP A 90 -14.35 -15.15 19.86
C ASP A 90 -14.57 -13.89 19.02
N ARG A 91 -15.20 -14.00 17.84
CA ARG A 91 -15.51 -12.85 16.99
C ARG A 91 -16.35 -11.82 17.76
N PRO A 92 -15.85 -10.57 17.91
CA PRO A 92 -16.62 -9.51 18.53
C PRO A 92 -17.92 -9.24 17.78
N GLN A 93 -18.91 -8.68 18.48
CA GLN A 93 -20.08 -8.13 17.82
C GLN A 93 -19.70 -6.77 17.22
N PHE A 94 -19.52 -6.72 15.90
CA PHE A 94 -19.22 -5.48 15.20
C PHE A 94 -20.51 -4.74 14.78
N LYS A 95 -20.44 -3.41 14.77
CA LYS A 95 -21.53 -2.55 14.30
C LYS A 95 -21.58 -2.55 12.77
N ALA A 96 -22.77 -2.66 12.20
CA ALA A 96 -22.96 -2.51 10.76
C ALA A 96 -22.87 -1.03 10.31
N GLY A 97 -22.38 -0.79 9.10
CA GLY A 97 -22.38 0.53 8.44
C GLY A 97 -21.20 1.45 8.77
N SER A 98 -20.30 1.05 9.67
CA SER A 98 -19.06 1.79 9.97
C SER A 98 -17.99 0.84 10.51
N VAL A 99 -16.73 1.05 10.13
CA VAL A 99 -15.59 0.27 10.64
C VAL A 99 -15.10 0.89 11.95
N ASP A 100 -15.05 0.10 13.02
CA ASP A 100 -14.32 0.44 14.24
C ASP A 100 -12.96 -0.26 14.21
N PHE A 101 -11.94 0.47 13.75
CA PHE A 101 -10.64 -0.11 13.40
C PHE A 101 -9.93 -0.76 14.59
N GLY A 102 -10.03 -0.21 15.81
CA GLY A 102 -9.31 -0.76 16.97
C GLY A 102 -9.64 -2.25 17.22
N PRO A 103 -10.91 -2.59 17.52
CA PRO A 103 -11.33 -3.97 17.70
C PRO A 103 -11.15 -4.85 16.44
N VAL A 104 -11.34 -4.29 15.24
CA VAL A 104 -11.16 -5.03 13.98
C VAL A 104 -9.70 -5.46 13.79
N ILE A 105 -8.76 -4.55 13.99
CA ILE A 105 -7.32 -4.81 13.85
C ILE A 105 -6.90 -5.89 14.84
N GLU A 106 -7.29 -5.75 16.10
CA GLU A 106 -6.94 -6.72 17.15
C GLU A 106 -7.47 -8.12 16.80
N TRP A 107 -8.74 -8.23 16.40
CA TRP A 107 -9.35 -9.51 16.08
C TRP A 107 -8.81 -10.12 14.79
N LYS A 108 -8.70 -9.36 13.69
CA LYS A 108 -8.17 -9.85 12.40
C LYS A 108 -6.74 -10.36 12.54
N LEU A 109 -5.87 -9.67 13.29
CA LEU A 109 -4.50 -10.12 13.50
C LEU A 109 -4.43 -11.42 14.32
N LYS A 110 -5.22 -11.54 15.39
CA LYS A 110 -5.33 -12.79 16.16
C LYS A 110 -5.84 -13.95 15.30
N LEU A 111 -6.81 -13.69 14.44
CA LEU A 111 -7.36 -14.68 13.53
C LEU A 111 -6.33 -15.14 12.49
N LEU A 112 -5.58 -14.21 11.90
CA LEU A 112 -4.51 -14.53 10.95
C LEU A 112 -3.34 -15.28 11.61
N ASP A 113 -3.11 -15.05 12.90
CA ASP A 113 -2.15 -15.84 13.68
C ASP A 113 -2.60 -17.28 13.87
N ARG A 114 -3.90 -17.53 14.09
CA ARG A 114 -4.45 -18.89 14.09
C ARG A 114 -4.27 -19.54 12.72
N ALA A 115 -4.56 -18.81 11.64
CA ALA A 115 -4.34 -19.30 10.28
C ALA A 115 -2.88 -19.67 10.01
N PHE A 116 -1.92 -18.93 10.58
CA PHE A 116 -0.50 -19.27 10.52
C PHE A 116 -0.16 -20.58 11.26
N GLU A 117 -0.74 -20.83 12.44
CA GLU A 117 -0.52 -22.10 13.16
C GLU A 117 -1.14 -23.30 12.42
N HIS A 118 -2.30 -23.13 11.78
CA HIS A 118 -2.87 -24.12 10.88
C HIS A 118 -1.99 -24.35 9.65
N PHE A 119 -1.46 -23.28 9.05
CA PHE A 119 -0.52 -23.38 7.93
C PHE A 119 0.75 -24.14 8.34
N LYS A 120 1.30 -23.87 9.52
CA LYS A 120 2.48 -24.58 10.06
C LYS A 120 2.22 -26.07 10.30
N SER A 121 1.05 -26.43 10.79
CA SER A 121 0.67 -27.83 11.06
C SER A 121 0.15 -28.57 9.82
N SER A 122 -0.26 -27.84 8.77
CA SER A 122 -0.77 -28.44 7.55
C SER A 122 0.33 -29.16 6.75
N ALA A 123 0.06 -30.41 6.39
CA ALA A 123 0.87 -31.19 5.46
C ALA A 123 0.50 -30.95 3.99
N ALA A 124 -0.41 -30.00 3.69
CA ALA A 124 -0.88 -29.75 2.33
C ALA A 124 0.25 -29.20 1.45
N ALA A 125 0.80 -30.06 0.59
CA ALA A 125 1.87 -29.72 -0.34
C ALA A 125 1.51 -28.57 -1.33
N PRO A 126 0.26 -28.41 -1.82
CA PRO A 126 -0.05 -27.37 -2.80
C PRO A 126 0.13 -25.94 -2.26
N ILE A 127 -0.52 -25.59 -1.14
CA ILE A 127 -0.46 -24.23 -0.60
C ILE A 127 0.95 -23.84 -0.16
N ARG A 128 1.75 -24.79 0.35
CA ARG A 128 3.15 -24.55 0.69
C ARG A 128 4.01 -24.27 -0.53
N LYS A 129 3.74 -24.95 -1.66
CA LYS A 129 4.46 -24.71 -2.92
C LYS A 129 4.10 -23.34 -3.51
N GLU A 130 2.82 -22.96 -3.47
CA GLU A 130 2.36 -21.64 -3.90
C GLU A 130 2.94 -20.53 -3.02
N TYR A 131 2.93 -20.72 -1.70
CA TYR A 131 3.56 -19.81 -0.74
C TYR A 131 5.06 -19.62 -1.05
N ALA A 132 5.81 -20.71 -1.22
CA ALA A 132 7.24 -20.62 -1.54
C ALA A 132 7.50 -19.91 -2.88
N ALA A 133 6.65 -20.16 -3.89
CA ALA A 133 6.71 -19.48 -5.18
C ALA A 133 6.40 -17.98 -5.04
N PHE A 134 5.40 -17.60 -4.25
CA PHE A 134 5.08 -16.22 -3.93
C PHE A 134 6.24 -15.50 -3.25
N CYS A 135 6.83 -16.11 -2.22
CA CYS A 135 7.97 -15.54 -1.50
C CYS A 135 9.16 -15.33 -2.44
N LYS A 136 9.48 -16.31 -3.29
CA LYS A 136 10.56 -16.18 -4.28
C LYS A 136 10.27 -15.09 -5.32
N LYS A 137 9.04 -15.01 -5.82
CA LYS A 137 8.64 -14.01 -6.84
C LYS A 137 8.70 -12.58 -6.30
N ASN A 138 8.40 -12.39 -5.02
CA ASN A 138 8.25 -11.07 -4.39
C ASN A 138 9.40 -10.70 -3.43
N GLN A 139 10.48 -11.47 -3.44
CA GLN A 139 11.57 -11.37 -2.46
C GLN A 139 12.10 -9.93 -2.29
N GLN A 140 12.19 -9.17 -3.38
CA GLN A 140 12.77 -7.83 -3.40
C GLN A 140 12.11 -6.84 -2.44
N TRP A 141 10.79 -6.92 -2.24
CA TRP A 141 10.07 -6.04 -1.31
C TRP A 141 9.55 -6.81 -0.08
N LEU A 142 9.23 -8.10 -0.25
CA LEU A 142 8.58 -8.89 0.79
C LEU A 142 9.50 -9.15 1.99
N ASP A 143 10.79 -9.42 1.74
CA ASP A 143 11.75 -9.69 2.82
C ASP A 143 11.93 -8.45 3.72
N ASP A 144 12.09 -7.27 3.10
CA ASP A 144 12.21 -6.01 3.84
C ASP A 144 10.90 -5.63 4.54
N PHE A 145 9.76 -5.78 3.89
CA PHE A 145 8.46 -5.53 4.51
C PHE A 145 8.19 -6.43 5.72
N ALA A 146 8.40 -7.74 5.58
CA ALA A 146 8.15 -8.68 6.65
C ALA A 146 9.10 -8.47 7.84
N LEU A 147 10.37 -8.15 7.57
CA LEU A 147 11.34 -7.80 8.60
C LEU A 147 10.96 -6.49 9.29
N PHE A 148 10.60 -5.45 8.54
CA PHE A 148 10.13 -4.16 9.08
C PHE A 148 8.96 -4.36 10.03
N MET A 149 7.93 -5.08 9.61
CA MET A 149 6.74 -5.29 10.43
C MET A 149 7.01 -6.14 11.67
N ALA A 150 7.87 -7.17 11.56
CA ALA A 150 8.27 -7.98 12.70
C ALA A 150 9.08 -7.17 13.74
N ILE A 151 10.00 -6.30 13.29
CA ILE A 151 10.70 -5.37 14.18
C ILE A 151 9.70 -4.41 14.81
N LYS A 152 8.80 -3.83 14.02
CA LYS A 152 7.77 -2.90 14.52
C LYS A 152 6.94 -3.53 15.63
N GLU A 153 6.44 -4.74 15.43
CA GLU A 153 5.68 -5.49 16.44
C GLU A 153 6.52 -5.74 17.70
N ASN A 154 7.77 -6.21 17.54
CA ASN A 154 8.69 -6.45 18.65
C ASN A 154 9.03 -5.18 19.45
N GLN A 155 9.05 -4.02 18.80
CA GLN A 155 9.30 -2.72 19.42
C GLN A 155 8.02 -2.02 19.92
N GLY A 156 6.89 -2.74 20.00
CA GLY A 156 5.64 -2.21 20.55
C GLY A 156 4.89 -1.25 19.62
N GLY A 157 5.10 -1.36 18.30
CA GLY A 157 4.39 -0.58 17.30
C GLY A 157 4.99 0.80 16.99
N VAL A 158 6.06 1.20 17.68
CA VAL A 158 6.66 2.54 17.47
C VAL A 158 7.26 2.70 16.07
N SER A 159 7.36 3.94 15.61
CA SER A 159 7.99 4.29 14.34
C SER A 159 9.48 3.94 14.32
N TRP A 160 10.00 3.56 13.15
CA TRP A 160 11.35 2.98 13.00
C TRP A 160 12.50 3.90 13.44
N ASP A 161 12.26 5.21 13.50
CA ASP A 161 13.21 6.20 14.00
C ASP A 161 13.51 6.07 15.50
N ASN A 162 12.60 5.42 16.24
CA ASN A 162 12.69 5.15 17.67
C ASN A 162 13.23 3.75 17.99
N TRP A 163 13.58 2.95 16.97
CA TRP A 163 14.18 1.64 17.18
C TRP A 163 15.63 1.73 17.67
N PRO A 164 16.18 0.65 18.25
CA PRO A 164 17.61 0.55 18.51
C PRO A 164 18.42 0.91 17.26
N ALA A 165 19.48 1.72 17.45
CA ALA A 165 20.23 2.32 16.34
C ALA A 165 20.72 1.30 15.30
N GLU A 166 21.04 0.08 15.73
CA GLU A 166 21.52 -0.98 14.83
C GLU A 166 20.43 -1.54 13.90
N LEU A 167 19.18 -1.60 14.37
CA LEU A 167 18.02 -1.99 13.57
C LEU A 167 17.56 -0.83 12.69
N ARG A 168 17.52 0.39 13.25
CA ARG A 168 17.18 1.63 12.53
C ARG A 168 18.10 1.85 11.33
N SER A 169 19.41 1.76 11.53
CA SER A 169 20.42 1.93 10.48
C SER A 169 20.73 0.65 9.72
N ARG A 170 19.91 -0.40 9.88
CA ARG A 170 19.99 -1.65 9.10
C ARG A 170 21.38 -2.32 9.12
N LYS A 171 22.05 -2.34 10.27
CA LYS A 171 23.33 -3.05 10.40
C LYS A 171 23.12 -4.54 10.10
N ALA A 172 23.84 -5.06 9.10
CA ALA A 172 23.63 -6.41 8.58
C ALA A 172 23.63 -7.50 9.67
N GLU A 173 24.54 -7.44 10.63
CA GLU A 173 24.61 -8.42 11.71
C GLU A 173 23.44 -8.32 12.70
N ALA A 174 22.96 -7.11 12.99
CA ALA A 174 21.78 -6.90 13.83
C ALA A 174 20.51 -7.43 13.15
N LEU A 175 20.34 -7.18 11.84
CA LEU A 175 19.21 -7.69 11.08
C LEU A 175 19.23 -9.22 10.98
N LYS A 176 20.40 -9.84 10.72
CA LYS A 176 20.54 -11.30 10.70
C LYS A 176 20.21 -11.92 12.06
N LYS A 177 20.69 -11.32 13.14
CA LYS A 177 20.40 -11.77 14.50
C LYS A 177 18.90 -11.70 14.78
N PHE A 178 18.28 -10.55 14.51
CA PHE A 178 16.84 -10.37 14.68
C PHE A 178 16.04 -11.37 13.85
N ALA A 179 16.38 -11.53 12.57
CA ALA A 179 15.68 -12.46 11.67
C ALA A 179 15.76 -13.91 12.16
N LYS A 180 16.88 -14.31 12.75
CA LYS A 180 17.03 -15.65 13.35
C LYS A 180 16.19 -15.81 14.63
N GLU A 181 16.17 -14.80 15.49
CA GLU A 181 15.45 -14.82 16.78
C GLU A 181 13.93 -14.70 16.59
N HIS A 182 13.47 -14.07 15.50
CA HIS A 182 12.07 -13.76 15.23
C HIS A 182 11.55 -14.37 13.91
N ALA A 183 12.07 -15.54 13.51
CA ALA A 183 11.73 -16.18 12.24
C ALA A 183 10.21 -16.40 12.07
N ASP A 184 9.52 -16.90 13.09
CA ASP A 184 8.05 -17.12 13.03
C ASP A 184 7.28 -15.81 12.83
N ALA A 185 7.71 -14.70 13.44
CA ALA A 185 7.06 -13.40 13.27
C ALA A 185 7.21 -12.88 11.82
N ILE A 186 8.40 -13.03 11.23
CA ILE A 186 8.64 -12.67 9.83
C ILE A 186 7.78 -13.55 8.91
N GLU A 187 7.74 -14.85 9.14
CA GLU A 187 6.94 -15.78 8.32
C GLU A 187 5.43 -15.51 8.45
N LYS A 188 4.93 -15.08 9.63
CA LYS A 188 3.53 -14.61 9.77
C LYS A 188 3.23 -13.46 8.82
N HIS A 189 4.10 -12.43 8.77
CA HIS A 189 3.90 -11.31 7.85
C HIS A 189 3.95 -11.73 6.38
N LYS A 190 4.87 -12.63 6.02
CA LYS A 190 4.93 -13.17 4.65
C LYS A 190 3.68 -13.96 4.29
N LEU A 191 3.17 -14.81 5.18
CA LEU A 191 1.95 -15.56 4.95
C LEU A 191 0.76 -14.63 4.76
N ARG A 192 0.61 -13.59 5.59
CA ARG A 192 -0.46 -12.59 5.44
C ARG A 192 -0.43 -11.95 4.04
N GLN A 193 0.76 -11.62 3.51
CA GLN A 193 0.89 -11.10 2.16
C GLN A 193 0.51 -12.12 1.09
N PHE A 194 0.97 -13.37 1.22
CA PHE A 194 0.57 -14.45 0.31
C PHE A 194 -0.96 -14.61 0.26
N LEU A 195 -1.62 -14.69 1.42
CA LEU A 195 -3.07 -14.86 1.52
C LEU A 195 -3.82 -13.66 0.93
N PHE A 196 -3.36 -12.43 1.19
CA PHE A 196 -3.94 -11.24 0.58
C PHE A 196 -3.87 -11.30 -0.94
N TYR A 197 -2.68 -11.55 -1.51
CA TYR A 197 -2.50 -11.57 -2.96
C TYR A 197 -3.26 -12.73 -3.61
N GLN A 198 -3.32 -13.89 -2.99
CA GLN A 198 -4.12 -15.02 -3.48
C GLN A 198 -5.61 -14.66 -3.57
N GLN A 199 -6.17 -14.06 -2.53
CA GLN A 199 -7.58 -13.65 -2.55
C GLN A 199 -7.85 -12.50 -3.53
N TRP A 200 -6.93 -11.52 -3.59
CA TRP A 200 -7.05 -10.40 -4.53
C TRP A 200 -6.96 -10.86 -5.99
N ASP A 201 -6.05 -11.77 -6.31
CA ASP A 201 -5.91 -12.33 -7.66
C ASP A 201 -7.20 -13.05 -8.10
N ASN A 202 -7.88 -13.75 -7.18
CA ASN A 202 -9.18 -14.38 -7.45
C ASN A 202 -10.29 -13.34 -7.72
N VAL A 203 -10.35 -12.28 -6.92
CA VAL A 203 -11.31 -11.17 -7.11
C VAL A 203 -11.07 -10.49 -8.46
N ARG A 204 -9.80 -10.22 -8.79
CA ARG A 204 -9.42 -9.58 -10.06
C ARG A 204 -9.72 -10.48 -11.27
N ALA A 205 -9.42 -11.77 -11.17
CA ALA A 205 -9.76 -12.73 -12.22
C ALA A 205 -11.27 -12.75 -12.48
N TYR A 206 -12.10 -12.76 -11.43
CA TYR A 206 -13.55 -12.72 -11.56
C TYR A 206 -14.05 -11.38 -12.15
N ALA A 207 -13.45 -10.26 -11.77
CA ALA A 207 -13.74 -8.97 -12.39
C ALA A 207 -13.47 -8.99 -13.90
N HIS A 208 -12.36 -9.58 -14.32
CA HIS A 208 -12.00 -9.73 -15.74
C HIS A 208 -12.95 -10.67 -16.50
N GLU A 209 -13.38 -11.77 -15.89
CA GLU A 209 -14.41 -12.66 -16.45
C GLU A 209 -15.73 -11.92 -16.71
N LYS A 210 -16.01 -10.86 -15.94
CA LYS A 210 -17.20 -10.00 -16.06
C LYS A 210 -16.94 -8.72 -16.84
N GLU A 211 -15.80 -8.61 -17.53
CA GLU A 211 -15.39 -7.44 -18.32
C GLU A 211 -15.33 -6.13 -17.50
N ILE A 212 -14.97 -6.22 -16.22
CA ILE A 212 -14.76 -5.09 -15.30
C ILE A 212 -13.26 -4.88 -15.11
N GLN A 213 -12.80 -3.67 -15.39
CA GLN A 213 -11.44 -3.23 -15.11
C GLN A 213 -11.37 -2.50 -13.76
N ILE A 214 -10.28 -2.71 -13.03
CA ILE A 214 -10.05 -2.10 -11.72
C ILE A 214 -9.15 -0.88 -11.85
N ILE A 215 -9.60 0.26 -11.34
CA ILE A 215 -8.83 1.50 -11.22
C ILE A 215 -8.25 1.56 -9.81
N GLY A 216 -6.94 1.44 -9.69
CA GLY A 216 -6.20 1.65 -8.45
C GLY A 216 -5.68 3.08 -8.31
N ASP A 217 -4.90 3.27 -7.26
CA ASP A 217 -4.38 4.57 -6.89
C ASP A 217 -2.96 4.46 -6.35
N ILE A 218 -2.09 5.37 -6.77
CA ILE A 218 -0.72 5.53 -6.27
C ILE A 218 -0.63 6.91 -5.61
N PRO A 219 -0.58 6.98 -4.27
CA PRO A 219 -0.17 8.17 -3.54
C PRO A 219 1.22 8.60 -4.01
N ILE A 220 1.44 9.86 -4.42
CA ILE A 220 2.77 10.27 -4.88
C ILE A 220 3.83 10.00 -3.80
N PHE A 221 3.58 10.41 -2.56
CA PHE A 221 4.48 10.20 -1.43
C PHE A 221 4.12 8.94 -0.64
N ILE A 222 5.13 8.35 0.01
CA ILE A 222 4.97 7.24 0.95
C ILE A 222 4.87 7.76 2.39
N ALA A 223 4.43 6.93 3.33
CA ALA A 223 4.54 7.27 4.75
C ALA A 223 6.01 7.29 5.21
N TYR A 224 6.34 8.17 6.16
CA TYR A 224 7.66 8.18 6.80
C TYR A 224 7.92 6.85 7.53
N ASP A 225 6.98 6.43 8.35
CA ASP A 225 7.03 5.16 9.07
C ASP A 225 6.61 4.01 8.13
N SER A 226 7.49 3.63 7.22
CA SER A 226 7.24 2.58 6.23
C SER A 226 8.48 1.74 5.98
N ALA A 227 8.27 0.51 5.52
CA ALA A 227 9.33 -0.38 5.06
C ALA A 227 10.15 0.26 3.94
N ASP A 228 9.52 1.05 3.06
CA ASP A 228 10.19 1.69 1.93
C ASP A 228 11.17 2.78 2.38
N ALA A 229 10.74 3.69 3.27
CA ALA A 229 11.61 4.73 3.80
C ALA A 229 12.74 4.16 4.66
N TRP A 230 12.46 3.08 5.42
CA TRP A 230 13.46 2.40 6.23
C TRP A 230 14.49 1.63 5.39
N SER A 231 14.06 0.92 4.34
CA SER A 231 14.93 0.06 3.51
C SER A 231 15.72 0.82 2.45
N HIS A 232 15.22 1.97 2.00
CA HIS A 232 15.82 2.82 0.98
C HIS A 232 15.99 4.28 1.42
N PRO A 233 16.64 4.56 2.56
CA PRO A 233 16.74 5.92 3.10
C PRO A 233 17.45 6.90 2.14
N GLU A 234 18.32 6.40 1.25
CA GLU A 234 19.02 7.19 0.24
C GLU A 234 18.10 7.87 -0.77
N LEU A 235 16.89 7.35 -0.95
CA LEU A 235 15.88 7.86 -1.88
C LEU A 235 15.07 9.05 -1.33
N PHE A 236 15.31 9.44 -0.07
CA PHE A 236 14.54 10.43 0.67
C PHE A 236 15.45 11.46 1.36
N TYR A 237 14.90 12.65 1.63
CA TYR A 237 15.60 13.72 2.34
C TYR A 237 15.64 13.46 3.85
N LEU A 238 16.44 12.48 4.28
CA LEU A 238 16.64 12.11 5.68
C LEU A 238 18.02 12.53 6.19
N ASP A 239 18.11 12.87 7.47
CA ASP A 239 19.39 13.12 8.17
C ASP A 239 20.06 11.81 8.62
N GLU A 240 21.26 11.91 9.22
CA GLU A 240 22.03 10.75 9.70
C GLU A 240 21.31 9.93 10.79
N THR A 241 20.33 10.53 11.47
CA THR A 241 19.50 9.85 12.47
C THR A 241 18.25 9.21 11.87
N GLY A 242 18.02 9.40 10.57
CA GLY A 242 16.88 8.90 9.82
C GLY A 242 15.69 9.85 9.78
N LYS A 243 15.77 11.05 10.38
CA LYS A 243 14.64 11.99 10.42
C LYS A 243 14.51 12.79 9.13
N PRO A 244 13.29 13.16 8.70
CA PRO A 244 13.13 14.03 7.55
C PRO A 244 13.78 15.40 7.81
N THR A 245 14.44 15.94 6.80
CA THR A 245 14.93 17.33 6.80
C THR A 245 13.90 18.29 6.21
N VAL A 246 13.08 17.77 5.30
CA VAL A 246 11.93 18.44 4.69
C VAL A 246 10.79 17.44 4.52
N VAL A 247 9.55 17.94 4.49
CA VAL A 247 8.33 17.15 4.39
C VAL A 247 7.37 17.72 3.36
N ALA A 248 6.46 16.85 2.90
CA ALA A 248 5.45 17.17 1.92
C ALA A 248 4.27 17.95 2.52
N GLY A 249 3.62 18.72 1.65
CA GLY A 249 2.37 19.40 1.90
C GLY A 249 1.91 20.15 0.66
N VAL A 250 0.98 21.08 0.86
CA VAL A 250 0.58 22.09 -0.13
C VAL A 250 0.56 23.47 0.52
N PRO A 251 0.91 24.54 -0.24
CA PRO A 251 0.92 25.89 0.30
C PRO A 251 -0.49 26.36 0.69
N PRO A 252 -0.60 27.46 1.44
CA PRO A 252 -1.84 28.19 1.57
C PRO A 252 -2.49 28.49 0.23
N ASP A 253 -3.80 28.34 0.17
CA ASP A 253 -4.62 28.73 -0.96
C ASP A 253 -5.92 29.38 -0.47
N TYR A 254 -6.84 29.67 -1.41
CA TYR A 254 -8.10 30.33 -1.07
C TYR A 254 -9.07 29.43 -0.27
N PHE A 255 -8.82 28.12 -0.18
CA PHE A 255 -9.60 27.17 0.61
C PHE A 255 -8.97 26.88 1.98
N SER A 256 -7.64 26.87 2.08
CA SER A 256 -6.90 26.64 3.31
C SER A 256 -5.88 27.76 3.59
N PRO A 257 -6.12 28.64 4.58
CA PRO A 257 -5.23 29.76 4.88
C PRO A 257 -3.85 29.33 5.40
N THR A 258 -3.71 28.11 5.93
CA THR A 258 -2.44 27.57 6.45
C THR A 258 -1.84 26.49 5.55
N GLY A 259 -2.45 26.25 4.39
CA GLY A 259 -2.11 25.13 3.51
C GLY A 259 -2.44 23.78 4.16
N GLN A 260 -1.72 22.73 3.79
CA GLN A 260 -1.84 21.42 4.42
C GLN A 260 -0.45 20.82 4.63
N LEU A 261 -0.13 20.46 5.87
CA LEU A 261 1.09 19.77 6.23
C LEU A 261 0.79 18.27 6.28
N TRP A 262 1.31 17.51 5.33
CA TRP A 262 1.06 16.06 5.25
C TRP A 262 2.11 15.25 6.02
N GLY A 263 3.35 15.75 6.08
CA GLY A 263 4.41 15.16 6.89
C GLY A 263 5.15 13.98 6.23
N ASN A 264 4.80 13.60 5.01
CA ASN A 264 5.52 12.56 4.26
C ASN A 264 6.97 13.00 3.96
N PRO A 265 7.95 12.08 3.93
CA PRO A 265 9.30 12.41 3.48
C PRO A 265 9.27 12.71 1.98
N LEU A 266 10.08 13.69 1.56
CA LEU A 266 10.22 14.05 0.15
C LEU A 266 11.32 13.22 -0.53
N TYR A 267 11.11 12.90 -1.80
CA TYR A 267 12.07 12.14 -2.60
C TYR A 267 13.29 12.97 -2.98
N ARG A 268 14.46 12.34 -2.92
CA ARG A 268 15.68 12.84 -3.56
C ARG A 268 15.67 12.48 -5.04
N TRP A 269 14.92 13.23 -5.84
CA TRP A 269 14.72 12.95 -7.27
C TRP A 269 16.03 12.84 -8.07
N ASP A 270 17.10 13.48 -7.61
CA ASP A 270 18.46 13.33 -8.14
C ASP A 270 19.00 11.90 -7.95
N GLU A 271 18.82 11.30 -6.76
CA GLU A 271 19.22 9.91 -6.49
C GLU A 271 18.34 8.93 -7.26
N HIS A 272 17.02 9.17 -7.34
CA HIS A 272 16.13 8.37 -8.19
C HIS A 272 16.60 8.40 -9.64
N LYS A 273 16.93 9.58 -10.18
CA LYS A 273 17.40 9.73 -11.56
C LYS A 273 18.72 8.99 -11.82
N LYS A 274 19.69 9.03 -10.88
CA LYS A 274 20.94 8.25 -10.99
C LYS A 274 20.70 6.74 -11.11
N GLN A 275 19.60 6.26 -10.52
CA GLN A 275 19.19 4.86 -10.56
C GLN A 275 18.16 4.57 -11.67
N ASN A 276 17.99 5.49 -12.64
CA ASN A 276 16.98 5.41 -13.71
C ASN A 276 15.56 5.15 -13.18
N PHE A 277 15.24 5.75 -12.03
CA PHE A 277 13.94 5.66 -11.36
C PHE A 277 13.50 4.21 -11.06
N SER A 278 14.46 3.29 -10.83
CA SER A 278 14.23 1.86 -10.61
C SER A 278 13.17 1.55 -9.54
N TRP A 279 13.22 2.24 -8.39
CA TRP A 279 12.24 2.06 -7.31
C TRP A 279 10.81 2.38 -7.77
N TRP A 280 10.65 3.47 -8.52
CA TRP A 280 9.35 3.86 -9.08
C TRP A 280 8.89 2.92 -10.20
N VAL A 281 9.79 2.45 -11.06
CA VAL A 281 9.50 1.41 -12.07
C VAL A 281 8.93 0.17 -11.38
N GLU A 282 9.56 -0.29 -10.31
CA GLU A 282 9.08 -1.46 -9.55
C GLU A 282 7.78 -1.18 -8.81
N ARG A 283 7.57 0.04 -8.28
CA ARG A 283 6.30 0.46 -7.69
C ARG A 283 5.15 0.37 -8.70
N PHE A 284 5.31 0.94 -9.90
CA PHE A 284 4.33 0.81 -10.98
C PHE A 284 4.11 -0.65 -11.37
N ARG A 285 5.19 -1.42 -11.53
CA ARG A 285 5.11 -2.86 -11.86
C ARG A 285 4.34 -3.63 -10.80
N SER A 286 4.49 -3.30 -9.52
CA SER A 286 3.78 -3.94 -8.43
C SER A 286 2.29 -3.59 -8.43
N VAL A 287 1.96 -2.31 -8.58
CA VAL A 287 0.55 -1.85 -8.60
C VAL A 287 -0.18 -2.37 -9.84
N LEU A 288 0.45 -2.44 -11.00
CA LEU A 288 -0.18 -3.02 -12.21
C LEU A 288 -0.40 -4.54 -12.11
N LYS A 289 0.17 -5.23 -11.12
CA LYS A 289 -0.22 -6.61 -10.79
C LYS A 289 -1.53 -6.67 -10.02
N THR A 290 -1.96 -5.59 -9.37
CA THR A 290 -3.19 -5.54 -8.58
C THR A 290 -4.32 -4.82 -9.31
N VAL A 291 -4.03 -3.90 -10.23
CA VAL A 291 -5.06 -3.11 -10.94
C VAL A 291 -4.78 -3.00 -12.44
N ASP A 292 -5.78 -2.55 -13.18
CA ASP A 292 -5.73 -2.40 -14.64
C ASP A 292 -5.42 -0.96 -15.07
N ILE A 293 -5.84 0.02 -14.29
CA ILE A 293 -5.64 1.45 -14.53
C ILE A 293 -5.12 2.07 -13.23
N VAL A 294 -4.17 3.00 -13.33
CA VAL A 294 -3.55 3.64 -12.16
C VAL A 294 -3.90 5.11 -12.14
N ARG A 295 -4.61 5.56 -11.11
CA ARG A 295 -4.65 6.99 -10.76
C ARG A 295 -3.35 7.37 -10.06
N LEU A 296 -2.71 8.45 -10.50
CA LEU A 296 -1.59 9.07 -9.81
C LEU A 296 -2.11 10.24 -9.00
N ASP A 297 -2.19 10.05 -7.69
CA ASP A 297 -2.57 11.08 -6.74
C ASP A 297 -1.54 12.21 -6.70
N HIS A 298 -2.03 13.44 -6.59
CA HIS A 298 -1.23 14.65 -6.55
C HIS A 298 -0.21 14.72 -7.71
N PHE A 299 -0.67 14.44 -8.93
CA PHE A 299 0.17 14.34 -10.13
C PHE A 299 1.06 15.58 -10.34
N ARG A 300 0.57 16.76 -9.93
CA ARG A 300 1.30 18.02 -10.03
C ARG A 300 2.67 17.96 -9.35
N GLY A 301 2.85 17.12 -8.34
CA GLY A 301 4.12 16.87 -7.66
C GLY A 301 5.25 16.38 -8.58
N PHE A 302 4.91 15.75 -9.72
CA PHE A 302 5.89 15.35 -10.73
C PHE A 302 6.44 16.54 -11.53
N ALA A 303 5.69 17.63 -11.68
CA ALA A 303 6.17 18.89 -12.28
C ALA A 303 6.85 19.77 -11.22
N GLY A 304 6.23 19.90 -10.05
CA GLY A 304 6.78 20.61 -8.89
C GLY A 304 6.05 20.25 -7.61
N TYR A 305 6.75 20.21 -6.49
CA TYR A 305 6.18 19.87 -5.18
C TYR A 305 6.49 20.97 -4.16
N TRP A 306 5.63 21.09 -3.14
CA TRP A 306 5.83 22.03 -2.05
C TRP A 306 6.67 21.39 -0.95
N GLU A 307 7.83 21.99 -0.70
CA GLU A 307 8.82 21.53 0.27
C GLU A 307 8.75 22.37 1.55
N ILE A 308 8.43 21.73 2.67
CA ILE A 308 8.32 22.38 3.98
C ILE A 308 9.47 21.90 4.86
N PRO A 309 10.26 22.80 5.51
CA PRO A 309 11.26 22.39 6.48
C PRO A 309 10.67 21.54 7.60
N PHE A 310 11.33 20.43 7.95
CA PHE A 310 10.84 19.56 9.02
C PHE A 310 10.76 20.29 10.36
N GLY A 311 9.70 20.02 11.12
CA GLY A 311 9.43 20.66 12.41
C GLY A 311 8.56 21.93 12.34
N MET A 312 8.20 22.39 11.14
CA MET A 312 7.18 23.45 11.01
C MET A 312 5.80 22.96 11.47
N PRO A 313 4.99 23.79 12.14
CA PRO A 313 3.65 23.42 12.61
C PRO A 313 2.58 23.49 11.51
N THR A 314 2.84 24.24 10.42
CA THR A 314 1.93 24.46 9.29
C THR A 314 2.71 24.41 7.96
N ALA A 315 2.00 24.52 6.83
CA ALA A 315 2.59 24.48 5.50
C ALA A 315 2.88 25.88 4.90
N GLU A 316 2.71 26.94 5.68
CA GLU A 316 2.92 28.33 5.22
C GLU A 316 4.38 28.62 4.88
N VAL A 317 5.31 28.02 5.62
CA VAL A 317 6.74 28.17 5.41
C VAL A 317 7.23 26.99 4.56
N GLY A 318 7.28 27.21 3.25
CA GLY A 318 7.82 26.25 2.30
C GLY A 318 8.24 26.90 1.00
N ARG A 319 8.61 26.08 0.02
CA ARG A 319 8.95 26.55 -1.33
C ARG A 319 8.56 25.53 -2.38
N TRP A 320 8.27 26.02 -3.58
CA TRP A 320 8.13 25.15 -4.75
C TRP A 320 9.50 24.65 -5.19
N VAL A 321 9.63 23.34 -5.31
CA VAL A 321 10.80 22.66 -5.86
C VAL A 321 10.39 21.91 -7.11
N LYS A 322 11.25 21.94 -8.14
CA LYS A 322 10.98 21.27 -9.41
C LYS A 322 10.98 19.75 -9.21
N GLY A 323 9.93 19.09 -9.69
CA GLY A 323 9.82 17.64 -9.72
C GLY A 323 10.69 17.01 -10.84
N PRO A 324 10.63 15.69 -11.01
CA PRO A 324 11.45 14.99 -11.99
C PRO A 324 10.98 15.20 -13.43
N GLY A 325 9.75 15.67 -13.64
CA GLY A 325 9.18 16.01 -14.94
C GLY A 325 9.20 14.87 -15.95
N GLN A 326 9.42 15.20 -17.22
CA GLN A 326 9.35 14.25 -18.33
C GLN A 326 10.38 13.11 -18.24
N ASP A 327 11.54 13.35 -17.63
CA ASP A 327 12.60 12.33 -17.49
C ASP A 327 12.09 11.10 -16.72
N PHE A 328 11.24 11.33 -15.72
CA PHE A 328 10.58 10.27 -14.97
C PHE A 328 9.67 9.42 -15.87
N PHE A 329 8.70 10.05 -16.54
CA PHE A 329 7.73 9.33 -17.37
C PHE A 329 8.38 8.66 -18.57
N ASN A 330 9.45 9.23 -19.12
CA ASN A 330 10.25 8.59 -20.16
C ASN A 330 10.91 7.30 -19.66
N ALA A 331 11.48 7.30 -18.45
CA ALA A 331 12.09 6.11 -17.87
C ALA A 331 11.05 5.01 -17.58
N ILE A 332 9.89 5.40 -17.04
CA ILE A 332 8.77 4.47 -16.79
C ILE A 332 8.28 3.87 -18.12
N LYS A 333 8.06 4.70 -19.14
CA LYS A 333 7.65 4.26 -20.48
C LYS A 333 8.67 3.36 -21.15
N GLN A 334 9.96 3.64 -20.99
CA GLN A 334 11.04 2.81 -21.54
C GLN A 334 11.03 1.39 -20.96
N GLN A 335 10.69 1.24 -19.68
CA GLN A 335 10.75 -0.04 -18.96
C GLN A 335 9.44 -0.83 -19.02
N LEU A 336 8.30 -0.13 -19.01
CA LEU A 336 6.97 -0.75 -18.86
C LEU A 336 6.05 -0.53 -20.07
N GLY A 337 6.48 0.25 -21.06
CA GLY A 337 5.66 0.62 -22.21
C GLY A 337 4.64 1.71 -21.89
N ASP A 338 3.62 1.82 -22.74
CA ASP A 338 2.52 2.75 -22.49
C ASP A 338 1.65 2.25 -21.33
N LEU A 339 1.46 3.10 -20.32
CA LEU A 339 0.72 2.76 -19.12
C LEU A 339 -0.67 3.43 -19.07
N PRO A 340 -1.69 2.74 -18.55
CA PRO A 340 -3.02 3.30 -18.34
C PRO A 340 -3.05 4.17 -17.08
N ILE A 341 -2.63 5.44 -17.23
CA ILE A 341 -2.52 6.40 -16.14
C ILE A 341 -3.68 7.40 -16.20
N ILE A 342 -4.28 7.68 -15.04
CA ILE A 342 -5.16 8.83 -14.79
C ILE A 342 -4.38 9.81 -13.91
N ALA A 343 -4.16 11.03 -14.38
CA ALA A 343 -3.56 12.08 -13.55
C ALA A 343 -4.64 12.68 -12.65
N GLU A 344 -4.45 12.65 -11.33
CA GLU A 344 -5.22 13.50 -10.43
C GLU A 344 -4.65 14.91 -10.49
N ASP A 345 -5.40 15.83 -11.09
CA ASP A 345 -5.00 17.20 -11.38
C ASP A 345 -6.02 18.22 -10.83
N LEU A 346 -6.61 17.95 -9.66
CA LEU A 346 -7.47 18.90 -8.98
C LEU A 346 -6.65 20.02 -8.30
N GLY A 347 -7.33 21.11 -7.97
CA GLY A 347 -6.71 22.28 -7.34
C GLY A 347 -6.12 23.27 -8.35
N ALA A 348 -5.24 24.16 -7.87
CA ALA A 348 -4.61 25.16 -8.73
C ALA A 348 -3.46 24.53 -9.54
N ILE A 349 -3.71 24.27 -10.83
CA ILE A 349 -2.77 23.65 -11.76
C ILE A 349 -2.08 24.71 -12.65
N THR A 350 -0.78 24.54 -12.85
CA THR A 350 0.07 25.45 -13.63
C THR A 350 0.34 24.90 -15.04
N PRO A 351 0.70 25.74 -16.04
CA PRO A 351 0.89 25.29 -17.42
C PRO A 351 1.92 24.17 -17.62
N ASP A 352 2.96 24.11 -16.78
CA ASP A 352 3.95 23.03 -16.77
C ASP A 352 3.37 21.67 -16.35
N VAL A 353 2.36 21.65 -15.49
CA VAL A 353 1.64 20.42 -15.12
C VAL A 353 0.76 19.95 -16.27
N VAL A 354 0.07 20.88 -16.94
CA VAL A 354 -0.76 20.57 -18.13
C VAL A 354 0.13 20.00 -19.24
N GLN A 355 1.28 20.64 -19.50
CA GLN A 355 2.26 20.16 -20.47
C GLN A 355 2.87 18.79 -20.12
N LEU A 356 2.98 18.45 -18.83
CA LEU A 356 3.49 17.15 -18.40
C LEU A 356 2.44 16.04 -18.56
N ARG A 357 1.15 16.38 -18.45
CA ARG A 357 0.03 15.45 -18.55
C ARG A 357 -0.31 15.10 -20.00
N ASP A 358 -0.29 16.10 -20.89
CA ASP A 358 -0.70 16.02 -22.30
C ASP A 358 0.47 15.70 -23.24
#